data_AF-X1AVY0-F1
#
_entry.id   AF-X1AVY0-F1
#
_cell.length_a   1.000
_cell.length_b   1.000
_cell.length_c   1.000
_cell.angle_alpha   90.00
_cell.angle_beta   90.00
_cell.angle_gamma   90.00
#
_symmetry.space_group_name_H-M   'P 1'
#
loop_
_entity.id
_entity.type
_entity.pdbx_description
1 polymer ?
#
loop_
_entity_poly.entity_id
_entity_poly.type
_entity_poly.pdbx_seq_one_letter_code
_entity_poly.pdbx_strand_id
1 'polypeptide(L)'
;GLALRIFVDQEGLRAVQALSVETGPRPRLASLQAGAELLARVSPPPRRIGYVCEAQDCRSITVPWEERSGIFWAGQIDLTGDGVLETVRRTAQVVSIYQDGELVWRSPPEWKVLDLALGDPNDDGRAELMLALDKPGPNGKPTSHPFILGYRGGTYRVLWGGSAVSDPLLEVELGDLDGDAVQELIVLEKPQGGAAQTVSVWRWHGWGFSRLWRNPKGSYRDLILLSGEKGELSRISVAVQEEIE
;
A
#
# COMPACT_ATOMS: atom_id res chain seq x y z
N GLY A 1 1.08 -30.93 9.03
CA GLY A 1 0.46 -30.48 10.29
C GLY A 1 0.69 -29.00 10.48
N LEU A 2 0.08 -28.37 11.48
CA LEU A 2 0.30 -26.95 11.79
C LEU A 2 0.95 -26.80 13.17
N ALA A 3 1.97 -25.96 13.24
CA ALA A 3 2.44 -25.39 14.49
C ALA A 3 1.81 -24.01 14.65
N LEU A 4 1.15 -23.78 15.79
CA LEU A 4 0.56 -22.48 16.12
C LEU A 4 1.42 -21.78 17.16
N ARG A 5 1.82 -20.55 16.86
CA ARG A 5 2.44 -19.64 17.81
C ARG A 5 1.42 -18.58 18.18
N ILE A 6 1.07 -18.54 19.47
CA ILE A 6 0.02 -17.67 20.00
C ILE A 6 0.69 -16.57 20.83
N PHE A 7 0.35 -15.32 20.54
CA PHE A 7 0.80 -14.15 21.28
C PHE A 7 -0.37 -13.62 22.11
N VAL A 8 -0.21 -13.58 23.42
CA VAL A 8 -1.23 -13.16 24.39
C VAL A 8 -0.64 -12.07 25.27
N ASP A 9 -1.41 -11.02 25.57
CA ASP A 9 -1.07 -10.03 26.58
C ASP A 9 -2.18 -9.86 27.62
N GLN A 10 -2.10 -8.83 28.46
CA GLN A 10 -3.06 -8.59 29.55
C GLN A 10 -4.49 -8.31 29.06
N GLU A 11 -4.67 -7.93 27.79
CA GLU A 11 -5.99 -7.72 27.18
C GLU A 11 -6.47 -8.94 26.39
N GLY A 12 -5.67 -10.01 26.29
CA GLY A 12 -6.04 -11.28 25.69
C GLY A 12 -5.20 -11.65 24.47
N LEU A 13 -5.80 -12.41 23.54
CA LEU A 13 -5.12 -12.88 22.33
C LEU A 13 -4.80 -11.71 21.39
N ARG A 14 -3.52 -11.51 21.07
CA ARG A 14 -3.04 -10.43 20.17
C ARG A 14 -2.74 -10.90 18.76
N ALA A 15 -2.15 -12.08 18.62
CA ALA A 15 -1.84 -12.63 17.32
C ALA A 15 -1.74 -14.16 17.37
N VAL A 16 -2.01 -14.80 16.24
CA VAL A 16 -1.71 -16.21 16.01
C VAL A 16 -0.91 -16.28 14.72
N GLN A 17 0.22 -16.96 14.78
CA GLN A 17 1.03 -17.32 13.62
C GLN A 17 0.92 -18.83 13.41
N ALA A 18 0.48 -19.24 12.22
CA ALA A 18 0.43 -20.63 11.82
C ALA A 18 1.60 -20.95 10.89
N LEU A 19 2.33 -22.02 11.20
CA LEU A 19 3.43 -22.53 10.37
C LEU A 19 3.12 -23.96 9.95
N SER A 20 3.11 -24.20 8.65
CA SER A 20 3.00 -25.54 8.09
C SER A 20 4.26 -26.34 8.41
N VAL A 21 4.08 -27.52 8.97
CA VAL A 21 5.17 -28.43 9.36
C VAL A 21 4.96 -29.83 8.81
N GLU A 22 6.05 -30.44 8.36
CA GLU A 22 6.14 -31.88 8.15
C GLU A 22 6.13 -32.57 9.51
N THR A 23 5.07 -33.35 9.77
CA THR A 23 4.86 -34.01 11.05
C THR A 23 5.74 -35.25 11.16
N GLY A 24 6.49 -35.35 12.25
CA GLY A 24 7.33 -36.48 12.58
C GLY A 24 7.95 -36.32 13.97
N PRO A 25 8.78 -37.27 14.42
CA PRO A 25 9.46 -37.18 15.73
C PRO A 25 10.39 -35.97 15.84
N ARG A 26 10.79 -35.38 14.71
CA ARG A 26 11.47 -34.07 14.62
C ARG A 26 10.74 -33.23 13.56
N PRO A 27 9.76 -32.41 13.95
CA PRO A 27 9.02 -31.57 13.01
C PRO A 27 9.96 -30.63 12.25
N ARG A 28 9.71 -30.46 10.96
CA ARG A 28 10.42 -29.50 10.10
C ARG A 28 9.41 -28.57 9.46
N LEU A 29 9.82 -27.34 9.16
CA LEU A 29 8.99 -26.43 8.37
C LEU A 29 8.72 -27.07 7.01
N ALA A 30 7.45 -27.10 6.62
CA ALA A 30 7.07 -27.49 5.27
C ALA A 30 7.57 -26.42 4.28
N SER A 31 7.77 -26.82 3.02
CA SER A 31 8.02 -25.85 1.95
C SER A 31 6.82 -24.92 1.77
N LEU A 32 7.04 -23.72 1.22
CA LEU A 32 5.96 -22.76 0.93
C LEU A 32 4.83 -23.40 0.12
N GLN A 33 5.18 -24.15 -0.93
CA GLN A 33 4.21 -24.82 -1.80
C GLN A 33 3.43 -25.91 -1.07
N ALA A 34 4.10 -26.79 -0.30
CA ALA A 34 3.42 -27.85 0.46
C ALA A 34 2.57 -27.30 1.61
N GLY A 35 2.98 -26.15 2.18
CA GLY A 35 2.27 -25.47 3.25
C GLY A 35 1.04 -24.69 2.79
N ALA A 36 1.01 -24.23 1.55
CA ALA A 36 -0.04 -23.36 1.00
C ALA A 36 -1.42 -24.02 1.04
N GLU A 37 -1.54 -25.29 0.63
CA GLU A 37 -2.83 -26.00 0.65
C GLU A 37 -3.39 -26.18 2.06
N LEU A 38 -2.52 -26.41 3.04
CA LEU A 38 -2.92 -26.58 4.44
C LEU A 38 -3.33 -25.24 5.06
N LEU A 39 -2.59 -24.17 4.77
CA LEU A 39 -2.91 -22.82 5.23
C LEU A 39 -4.20 -22.32 4.60
N ALA A 40 -4.43 -22.56 3.30
CA ALA A 40 -5.66 -22.18 2.61
C ALA A 40 -6.93 -22.84 3.20
N ARG A 41 -6.80 -23.99 3.87
CA ARG A 41 -7.92 -24.65 4.56
C ARG A 41 -8.21 -24.04 5.93
N VAL A 42 -7.20 -23.48 6.61
CA VAL A 42 -7.30 -23.00 8.00
C VAL A 42 -7.47 -21.50 8.08
N SER A 43 -6.91 -20.77 7.12
CA SER A 43 -7.10 -19.34 6.92
C SER A 43 -7.21 -19.15 5.41
N PRO A 44 -8.41 -19.34 4.83
CA PRO A 44 -8.59 -19.15 3.41
C PRO A 44 -8.21 -17.71 3.04
N PRO A 45 -7.59 -17.50 1.87
CA PRO A 45 -7.27 -16.18 1.40
C PRO A 45 -8.53 -15.31 1.38
N PRO A 46 -8.46 -14.04 1.82
CA PRO A 46 -9.63 -13.19 1.81
C PRO A 46 -10.12 -13.02 0.38
N ARG A 47 -11.44 -12.98 0.20
CA ARG A 47 -12.06 -12.67 -1.09
C ARG A 47 -11.56 -11.31 -1.55
N ARG A 48 -11.10 -11.23 -2.80
CA ARG A 48 -10.67 -9.96 -3.40
C ARG A 48 -11.68 -9.51 -4.46
N ILE A 49 -11.87 -8.20 -4.54
CA ILE A 49 -12.57 -7.55 -5.65
C ILE A 49 -11.56 -6.67 -6.38
N GLY A 50 -11.70 -6.56 -7.69
CA GLY A 50 -10.85 -5.69 -8.48
C GLY A 50 -11.62 -4.68 -9.30
N TYR A 51 -10.88 -3.70 -9.80
CA TYR A 51 -11.39 -2.68 -10.68
C TYR A 51 -10.41 -2.44 -11.83
N VAL A 52 -10.95 -2.33 -13.04
CA VAL A 52 -10.25 -1.80 -14.22
C VAL A 52 -10.89 -0.47 -14.57
N CYS A 53 -10.06 0.53 -14.89
CA CYS A 53 -10.50 1.89 -15.11
C CYS A 53 -10.23 2.32 -16.55
N GLU A 54 -11.09 3.18 -17.08
CA GLU A 54 -10.91 3.89 -18.35
C GLU A 54 -11.28 5.35 -18.10
N ALA A 55 -10.30 6.26 -18.17
CA ALA A 55 -10.43 7.67 -17.85
C ALA A 55 -11.02 7.93 -16.44
N GLN A 56 -12.33 8.17 -16.34
CA GLN A 56 -13.01 8.54 -15.07
C GLN A 56 -13.95 7.44 -14.56
N ASP A 57 -14.06 6.32 -15.28
CA ASP A 57 -14.98 5.25 -14.96
C ASP A 57 -14.22 3.97 -14.65
N CYS A 58 -14.50 3.37 -13.49
CA CYS A 58 -13.97 2.05 -13.15
C CYS A 58 -15.09 1.02 -13.02
N ARG A 59 -14.89 -0.15 -13.63
CA ARG A 59 -15.81 -1.29 -13.54
C ARG A 59 -15.22 -2.39 -12.67
N SER A 60 -16.07 -3.03 -11.87
CA SER A 60 -15.66 -4.16 -11.04
C SER A 60 -15.33 -5.38 -11.90
N ILE A 61 -14.29 -6.09 -11.51
CA ILE A 61 -13.84 -7.34 -12.12
C ILE A 61 -13.46 -8.36 -11.04
N THR A 62 -13.40 -9.63 -11.43
CA THR A 62 -12.74 -10.66 -10.62
C THR A 62 -11.23 -10.53 -10.81
N VAL A 63 -10.49 -10.69 -9.72
CA VAL A 63 -9.02 -10.66 -9.69
C VAL A 63 -8.50 -11.89 -8.96
N PRO A 64 -7.30 -12.37 -9.32
CA PRO A 64 -6.67 -13.44 -8.58
C PRO A 64 -6.35 -13.00 -7.15
N TRP A 65 -6.17 -13.98 -6.27
CA TRP A 65 -5.56 -13.72 -4.98
C TRP A 65 -4.04 -13.59 -5.13
N GLU A 66 -3.46 -12.67 -4.37
CA GLU A 66 -2.02 -12.41 -4.31
C GLU A 66 -1.57 -12.39 -2.85
N GLU A 67 -0.42 -13.01 -2.57
CA GLU A 67 0.21 -13.01 -1.26
C GLU A 67 1.03 -11.71 -1.05
N ARG A 68 0.34 -10.58 -1.18
CA ARG A 68 0.93 -9.24 -0.99
C ARG A 68 0.08 -8.45 0.01
N SER A 69 0.76 -7.73 0.90
CA SER A 69 0.13 -6.73 1.76
C SER A 69 0.03 -5.43 0.98
N GLY A 70 -1.06 -4.69 1.20
CA GLY A 70 -1.21 -3.34 0.62
C GLY A 70 -0.43 -2.27 1.36
N ILE A 71 0.05 -2.55 2.58
CA ILE A 71 0.95 -1.66 3.29
C ILE A 71 2.37 -1.83 2.75
N PHE A 72 3.01 -0.73 2.41
CA PHE A 72 4.39 -0.73 1.98
C PHE A 72 5.35 -1.01 3.14
N TRP A 73 6.27 -1.94 2.90
CA TRP A 73 7.33 -2.31 3.84
C TRP A 73 8.72 -2.05 3.26
N ALA A 74 8.94 -2.46 2.01
CA ALA A 74 10.19 -2.24 1.30
C ALA A 74 9.99 -2.33 -0.23
N GLY A 75 10.84 -1.63 -0.96
CA GLY A 75 10.88 -1.66 -2.42
C GLY A 75 12.14 -0.97 -2.93
N GLN A 76 12.35 -1.00 -4.25
CA GLN A 76 13.51 -0.39 -4.90
C GLN A 76 13.07 0.43 -6.11
N ILE A 77 13.67 1.61 -6.29
CA ILE A 77 13.41 2.51 -7.42
C ILE A 77 14.59 3.48 -7.59
N ASP A 78 14.87 3.92 -8.83
CA ASP A 78 15.96 4.86 -9.15
C ASP A 78 15.54 6.30 -8.82
N LEU A 79 15.63 6.69 -7.55
CA LEU A 79 15.22 8.01 -7.05
C LEU A 79 16.18 9.11 -7.52
N THR A 80 17.46 8.78 -7.75
CA THR A 80 18.48 9.77 -8.11
C THR A 80 18.59 10.00 -9.63
N GLY A 81 18.08 9.06 -10.44
CA GLY A 81 18.10 9.10 -11.90
C GLY A 81 19.46 8.70 -12.48
N ASP A 82 20.29 7.97 -11.72
CA ASP A 82 21.62 7.52 -12.13
C ASP A 82 21.63 6.08 -12.69
N GLY A 83 20.47 5.43 -12.75
CA GLY A 83 20.29 4.06 -13.20
C GLY A 83 20.55 3.00 -12.12
N VAL A 84 20.90 3.40 -10.90
CA VAL A 84 21.05 2.53 -9.74
C VAL A 84 19.81 2.64 -8.86
N LEU A 85 19.26 1.50 -8.44
CA LEU A 85 18.06 1.51 -7.61
C LEU A 85 18.41 1.79 -6.14
N GLU A 86 17.79 2.80 -5.55
CA GLU A 86 17.77 2.96 -4.10
C GLU A 86 16.79 1.99 -3.45
N THR A 87 17.12 1.55 -2.24
CA THR A 87 16.22 0.74 -1.41
C THR A 87 15.44 1.61 -0.45
N VAL A 88 14.13 1.59 -0.57
CA VAL A 88 13.20 2.29 0.32
C VAL A 88 12.64 1.30 1.32
N ARG A 89 12.62 1.66 2.60
CA ARG A 89 12.01 0.87 3.66
C ARG A 89 11.12 1.72 4.52
N ARG A 90 9.93 1.20 4.84
CA ARG A 90 9.06 1.74 5.87
C ARG A 90 9.04 0.77 7.05
N THR A 91 9.46 1.24 8.22
CA THR A 91 9.42 0.46 9.46
C THR A 91 8.62 1.23 10.50
N ALA A 92 7.54 0.62 11.00
CA ALA A 92 6.49 1.34 11.71
C ALA A 92 6.05 2.55 10.87
N GLN A 93 6.24 3.77 11.34
CA GLN A 93 5.82 4.99 10.64
C GLN A 93 6.99 5.84 10.11
N VAL A 94 8.18 5.25 9.99
CA VAL A 94 9.41 5.92 9.56
C VAL A 94 9.87 5.37 8.22
N VAL A 95 10.22 6.26 7.30
CA VAL A 95 10.79 5.91 5.99
C VAL A 95 12.29 6.11 6.02
N SER A 96 13.02 5.16 5.45
CA SER A 96 14.48 5.18 5.31
C SER A 96 14.84 4.81 3.88
N ILE A 97 15.78 5.55 3.29
CA ILE A 97 16.28 5.34 1.93
C ILE A 97 17.76 4.95 2.04
N TYR A 98 18.12 3.88 1.35
CA TYR A 98 19.46 3.34 1.32
C TYR A 98 20.02 3.32 -0.10
N GLN A 99 21.27 3.73 -0.25
CA GLN A 99 22.05 3.62 -1.49
C GLN A 99 23.29 2.79 -1.17
N ASP A 100 23.54 1.74 -1.96
CA ASP A 100 24.64 0.78 -1.72
C ASP A 100 24.67 0.18 -0.29
N GLY A 101 23.50 0.04 0.33
CA GLY A 101 23.34 -0.48 1.69
C GLY A 101 23.58 0.56 2.80
N GLU A 102 24.00 1.77 2.48
CA GLU A 102 24.17 2.87 3.44
C GLU A 102 22.91 3.72 3.55
N LEU A 103 22.57 4.15 4.77
CA LEU A 103 21.43 5.03 5.00
C LEU A 103 21.74 6.44 4.49
N VAL A 104 21.12 6.85 3.40
CA VAL A 104 21.33 8.18 2.78
C VAL A 104 20.25 9.19 3.15
N TRP A 105 19.07 8.74 3.57
CA TRP A 105 18.01 9.62 4.05
C TRP A 105 17.05 8.90 4.99
N ARG A 106 16.47 9.66 5.92
CA ARG A 106 15.44 9.20 6.84
C ARG A 106 14.37 10.27 7.00
N SER A 107 13.11 9.86 7.08
CA SER A 107 12.01 10.78 7.33
C SER A 107 12.20 11.51 8.68
N PRO A 108 11.83 12.79 8.77
CA PRO A 108 11.86 13.53 10.02
C PRO A 108 11.08 12.80 11.14
N PRO A 109 11.53 12.86 12.41
CA PRO A 109 10.93 12.11 13.50
C PRO A 109 9.49 12.54 13.83
N GLU A 110 9.11 13.76 13.47
CA GLU A 110 7.76 14.28 13.63
C GLU A 110 6.77 13.78 12.56
N TRP A 111 7.27 13.16 11.49
CA TRP A 111 6.41 12.54 10.48
C TRP A 111 5.92 11.18 10.97
N LYS A 112 4.62 10.94 10.75
CA LYS A 112 4.02 9.62 10.89
C LYS A 112 3.57 9.13 9.52
N VAL A 113 4.43 8.38 8.84
CA VAL A 113 4.10 7.84 7.51
C VAL A 113 3.20 6.63 7.70
N LEU A 114 1.92 6.71 7.33
CA LEU A 114 0.95 5.62 7.40
C LEU A 114 1.16 4.58 6.31
N ASP A 115 1.52 5.04 5.12
CA ASP A 115 1.85 4.19 3.98
C ASP A 115 2.60 4.99 2.90
N LEU A 116 3.14 4.33 1.88
CA LEU A 116 3.73 4.99 0.71
C LEU A 116 3.71 4.14 -0.56
N ALA A 117 3.78 4.80 -1.71
CA ALA A 117 3.98 4.16 -3.01
C ALA A 117 5.24 4.68 -3.71
N LEU A 118 5.86 3.84 -4.55
CA LEU A 118 7.00 4.19 -5.40
C LEU A 118 6.49 4.45 -6.82
N GLY A 119 6.93 5.52 -7.48
CA GLY A 119 6.50 5.81 -8.85
C GLY A 119 6.79 7.23 -9.29
N ASP A 120 6.01 7.74 -10.24
CA ASP A 120 6.05 9.12 -10.74
C ASP A 120 4.68 9.78 -10.49
N PRO A 121 4.39 10.21 -9.25
CA PRO A 121 3.08 10.74 -8.87
C PRO A 121 2.77 12.11 -9.46
N ASN A 122 3.74 12.81 -10.04
CA ASN A 122 3.57 14.15 -10.59
C ASN A 122 3.90 14.28 -12.08
N ASP A 123 4.08 13.14 -12.77
CA ASP A 123 4.27 13.04 -14.21
C ASP A 123 5.41 13.94 -14.72
N ASP A 124 6.55 13.92 -14.01
CA ASP A 124 7.74 14.69 -14.42
C ASP A 124 8.88 13.82 -14.99
N GLY A 125 8.62 12.53 -15.17
CA GLY A 125 9.50 11.54 -15.76
C GLY A 125 10.61 11.07 -14.82
N ARG A 126 10.49 11.31 -13.52
CA ARG A 126 11.45 10.87 -12.50
C ARG A 126 10.74 9.99 -11.47
N ALA A 127 11.54 9.31 -10.65
CA ALA A 127 10.99 8.50 -9.59
C ALA A 127 10.98 9.25 -8.26
N GLU A 128 9.87 9.13 -7.57
CA GLU A 128 9.58 9.73 -6.27
C GLU A 128 8.87 8.73 -5.35
N LEU A 129 8.62 9.19 -4.12
CA LEU A 129 7.75 8.54 -3.15
C LEU A 129 6.47 9.36 -2.98
N MET A 130 5.33 8.70 -3.09
CA MET A 130 4.03 9.24 -2.69
C MET A 130 3.71 8.77 -1.27
N LEU A 131 3.80 9.67 -0.30
CA LEU A 131 3.63 9.37 1.12
C LEU A 131 2.22 9.71 1.60
N ALA A 132 1.59 8.81 2.35
CA ALA A 132 0.43 9.12 3.19
C ALA A 132 0.89 9.44 4.61
N LEU A 133 0.86 10.71 5.00
CA LEU A 133 1.27 11.16 6.34
C LEU A 133 0.06 11.35 7.26
N ASP A 134 0.23 11.03 8.54
CA ASP A 134 -0.65 11.45 9.63
C ASP A 134 -0.04 12.64 10.37
N LYS A 135 -0.80 13.73 10.51
CA LYS A 135 -0.34 14.96 11.19
C LYS A 135 -1.43 15.45 12.16
N PRO A 136 -1.07 16.10 13.27
CA PRO A 136 -2.06 16.74 14.13
C PRO A 136 -2.81 17.84 13.38
N GLY A 137 -4.15 17.74 13.33
CA GLY A 137 -5.01 18.80 12.81
C GLY A 137 -5.30 19.90 13.84
N PRO A 138 -6.08 20.93 13.47
CA PRO A 138 -6.33 22.11 14.30
C PRO A 138 -6.85 21.83 15.72
N ASN A 139 -7.61 20.74 15.90
CA ASN A 139 -8.19 20.33 17.19
C ASN A 139 -7.43 19.16 17.84
N GLY A 140 -6.20 18.88 17.40
CA GLY A 140 -5.42 17.70 17.81
C GLY A 140 -5.93 16.38 17.21
N LYS A 141 -7.09 16.37 16.52
CA LYS A 141 -7.55 15.21 15.75
C LYS A 141 -6.57 14.95 14.59
N PRO A 142 -6.08 13.72 14.40
CA PRO A 142 -5.18 13.41 13.31
C PRO A 142 -5.84 13.66 11.95
N THR A 143 -5.08 14.24 11.02
CA THR A 143 -5.48 14.49 9.63
C THR A 143 -4.45 13.86 8.69
N SER A 144 -4.92 13.29 7.59
CA SER A 144 -4.05 12.69 6.59
C SER A 144 -3.61 13.70 5.54
N HIS A 145 -2.34 13.60 5.10
CA HIS A 145 -1.73 14.48 4.12
C HIS A 145 -0.94 13.68 3.07
N PRO A 146 -1.24 13.84 1.79
CA PRO A 146 -0.44 13.27 0.71
C PRO A 146 0.80 14.14 0.44
N PHE A 147 2.00 13.56 0.45
CA PHE A 147 3.27 14.27 0.19
C PHE A 147 4.04 13.57 -0.94
N ILE A 148 4.69 14.35 -1.82
CA ILE A 148 5.64 13.83 -2.81
C ILE A 148 7.05 14.15 -2.32
N LEU A 149 7.85 13.10 -2.12
CA LEU A 149 9.27 13.20 -1.77
C LEU A 149 10.11 12.74 -2.97
N GLY A 150 11.09 13.54 -3.37
CA GLY A 150 12.00 13.17 -4.46
C GLY A 150 13.40 13.71 -4.27
N TYR A 151 14.32 13.24 -5.10
CA TYR A 151 15.70 13.72 -5.15
C TYR A 151 15.83 14.83 -6.21
N ARG A 152 16.21 16.04 -5.79
CA ARG A 152 16.43 17.18 -6.70
C ARG A 152 17.59 18.03 -6.20
N GLY A 153 18.48 18.39 -7.12
CA GLY A 153 19.62 19.27 -6.80
C GLY A 153 20.57 18.68 -5.75
N GLY A 154 20.76 17.36 -5.74
CA GLY A 154 21.70 16.70 -4.84
C GLY A 154 21.12 16.32 -3.46
N THR A 155 19.81 16.49 -3.24
CA THR A 155 19.20 16.20 -1.94
C THR A 155 17.77 15.67 -2.04
N TYR A 156 17.39 14.84 -1.07
CA TYR A 156 16.00 14.42 -0.87
C TYR A 156 15.20 15.54 -0.22
N ARG A 157 14.09 15.94 -0.85
CA ARG A 157 13.23 17.01 -0.34
C ARG A 157 11.78 16.76 -0.70
N VAL A 158 10.88 17.38 0.07
CA VAL A 158 9.46 17.45 -0.29
C VAL A 158 9.34 18.30 -1.56
N LEU A 159 8.86 17.69 -2.64
CA LEU A 159 8.57 18.37 -3.90
C LEU A 159 7.17 19.00 -3.86
N TRP A 160 6.24 18.31 -3.21
CA TRP A 160 4.89 18.80 -2.98
C TRP A 160 4.33 18.30 -1.65
N GLY A 161 3.68 19.19 -0.90
CA GLY A 161 3.04 18.87 0.38
C GLY A 161 1.56 19.19 0.34
N GLY A 162 0.73 18.16 0.23
CA GLY A 162 -0.72 18.29 0.18
C GLY A 162 -1.33 18.79 1.49
N SER A 163 -2.43 19.53 1.35
CA SER A 163 -3.28 19.91 2.48
C SER A 163 -3.99 18.69 3.08
N ALA A 164 -4.58 18.87 4.26
CA ALA A 164 -5.35 17.80 4.91
C ALA A 164 -6.49 17.35 3.99
N VAL A 165 -6.59 16.05 3.73
CA VAL A 165 -7.73 15.47 2.99
C VAL A 165 -8.91 15.23 3.94
N SER A 166 -10.13 15.24 3.39
CA SER A 166 -11.35 15.06 4.17
C SER A 166 -11.47 13.66 4.79
N ASP A 167 -11.08 12.65 4.02
CA ASP A 167 -11.15 11.24 4.39
C ASP A 167 -9.72 10.75 4.66
N PRO A 168 -9.43 10.18 5.85
CA PRO A 168 -8.11 9.64 6.16
C PRO A 168 -7.61 8.63 5.14
N LEU A 169 -6.35 8.77 4.74
CA LEU A 169 -5.64 7.85 3.86
C LEU A 169 -5.15 6.65 4.70
N LEU A 170 -5.45 5.43 4.25
CA LEU A 170 -5.03 4.20 4.93
C LEU A 170 -3.88 3.53 4.18
N GLU A 171 -4.05 3.32 2.88
CA GLU A 171 -3.10 2.67 1.98
C GLU A 171 -3.06 3.44 0.66
N VAL A 172 -1.91 3.49 0.01
CA VAL A 172 -1.71 4.20 -1.28
C VAL A 172 -0.92 3.35 -2.26
N GLU A 173 -1.31 3.42 -3.52
CA GLU A 173 -0.61 2.78 -4.64
C GLU A 173 -0.51 3.76 -5.82
N LEU A 174 0.48 3.54 -6.68
CA LEU A 174 0.65 4.28 -7.93
C LEU A 174 0.64 3.33 -9.11
N GLY A 175 -0.01 3.74 -10.20
CA GLY A 175 0.19 3.10 -11.48
C GLY A 175 -0.74 3.60 -12.57
N ASP A 176 -0.37 3.26 -13.80
CA ASP A 176 -1.12 3.60 -15.00
C ASP A 176 -2.36 2.69 -15.12
N LEU A 177 -3.54 3.27 -14.89
CA LEU A 177 -4.80 2.56 -14.87
C LEU A 177 -5.54 2.61 -16.20
N ASP A 178 -5.36 3.66 -17.00
CA ASP A 178 -6.10 3.88 -18.26
C ASP A 178 -5.23 3.80 -19.52
N GLY A 179 -3.92 3.56 -19.37
CA GLY A 179 -2.98 3.28 -20.45
C GLY A 179 -2.42 4.52 -21.12
N ASP A 180 -2.54 5.69 -20.50
CA ASP A 180 -2.01 6.96 -21.02
C ASP A 180 -0.54 7.21 -20.66
N ALA A 181 0.11 6.24 -20.00
CA ALA A 181 1.48 6.28 -19.50
C ALA A 181 1.70 7.24 -18.32
N VAL A 182 0.65 7.85 -17.78
CA VAL A 182 0.68 8.62 -16.54
C VAL A 182 0.23 7.72 -15.38
N GLN A 183 0.82 7.90 -14.21
CA GLN A 183 0.41 7.13 -13.03
C GLN A 183 -0.70 7.84 -12.26
N GLU A 184 -1.79 7.12 -12.00
CA GLU A 184 -2.80 7.54 -11.06
C GLU A 184 -2.39 7.20 -9.62
N LEU A 185 -2.85 8.03 -8.68
CA LEU A 185 -2.83 7.72 -7.26
C LEU A 185 -4.10 6.95 -6.88
N ILE A 186 -3.93 5.72 -6.43
CA ILE A 186 -4.99 4.87 -5.90
C ILE A 186 -4.93 4.92 -4.37
N VAL A 187 -6.07 5.16 -3.75
CA VAL A 187 -6.16 5.37 -2.30
C VAL A 187 -7.21 4.45 -1.72
N LEU A 188 -6.84 3.71 -0.68
CA LEU A 188 -7.78 3.16 0.28
C LEU A 188 -7.98 4.20 1.38
N GLU A 189 -9.19 4.73 1.51
CA GLU A 189 -9.51 5.80 2.46
C GLU A 189 -10.64 5.39 3.39
N LYS A 190 -10.72 6.06 4.53
CA LYS A 190 -11.78 5.86 5.53
C LYS A 190 -12.71 7.07 5.58
N PRO A 191 -13.89 7.03 4.93
CA PRO A 191 -14.85 8.12 5.02
C PRO A 191 -15.21 8.52 6.44
N GLN A 192 -15.35 9.82 6.70
CA GLN A 192 -15.76 10.32 8.03
C GLN A 192 -17.11 9.72 8.47
N GLY A 193 -17.22 9.42 9.77
CA GLY A 193 -18.50 9.03 10.39
C GLY A 193 -18.85 7.53 10.34
N GLY A 194 -17.90 6.64 9.99
CA GLY A 194 -18.16 5.20 10.01
C GLY A 194 -16.91 4.32 10.03
N ALA A 195 -17.12 3.00 10.09
CA ALA A 195 -16.08 1.99 10.01
C ALA A 195 -15.73 1.58 8.57
N ALA A 196 -16.57 1.95 7.59
CA ALA A 196 -16.39 1.60 6.19
C ALA A 196 -15.17 2.29 5.56
N GLN A 197 -14.62 1.66 4.54
CA GLN A 197 -13.60 2.16 3.63
C GLN A 197 -14.18 2.41 2.24
N THR A 198 -13.46 3.19 1.45
CA THR A 198 -13.64 3.30 0.00
C THR A 198 -12.28 3.24 -0.68
N VAL A 199 -12.28 2.80 -1.93
CA VAL A 199 -11.17 2.94 -2.86
C VAL A 199 -11.46 4.12 -3.79
N SER A 200 -10.50 5.01 -3.98
CA SER A 200 -10.60 6.12 -4.92
C SER A 200 -9.37 6.23 -5.81
N VAL A 201 -9.59 6.83 -6.97
CA VAL A 201 -8.56 7.07 -8.00
C VAL A 201 -8.42 8.57 -8.18
N TRP A 202 -7.19 9.06 -8.18
CA TRP A 202 -6.85 10.46 -8.23
C TRP A 202 -5.79 10.69 -9.31
N ARG A 203 -5.93 11.79 -10.06
CA ARG A 203 -4.98 12.17 -11.10
C ARG A 203 -4.30 13.49 -10.76
N TRP A 204 -3.01 13.55 -11.02
CA TRP A 204 -2.23 14.78 -10.92
C TRP A 204 -2.66 15.75 -12.02
N HIS A 205 -2.76 17.04 -11.67
CA HIS A 205 -3.17 18.08 -12.62
C HIS A 205 -2.19 19.27 -12.67
N GLY A 206 -0.92 19.05 -12.32
CA GLY A 206 0.13 20.07 -12.34
C GLY A 206 0.24 20.93 -11.06
N TRP A 207 -0.70 20.80 -10.12
CA TRP A 207 -0.67 21.52 -8.84
C TRP A 207 -1.02 20.65 -7.63
N GLY A 208 -1.80 19.60 -7.86
CA GLY A 208 -2.33 18.71 -6.83
C GLY A 208 -3.02 17.54 -7.50
N PHE A 209 -3.81 16.83 -6.70
CA PHE A 209 -4.59 15.70 -7.16
C PHE A 209 -6.09 16.02 -7.20
N SER A 210 -6.75 15.57 -8.25
CA SER A 210 -8.21 15.57 -8.36
C SER A 210 -8.73 14.13 -8.34
N ARG A 211 -9.72 13.86 -7.49
CA ARG A 211 -10.36 12.54 -7.43
C ARG A 211 -11.24 12.32 -8.67
N LEU A 212 -10.89 11.33 -9.48
CA LEU A 212 -11.62 10.93 -10.69
C LEU A 212 -12.78 9.98 -10.37
N TRP A 213 -12.52 9.00 -9.50
CA TRP A 213 -13.47 7.94 -9.22
C TRP A 213 -13.40 7.49 -7.76
N ARG A 214 -14.51 6.90 -7.28
CA ARG A 214 -14.60 6.26 -5.96
C ARG A 214 -15.61 5.12 -5.99
N ASN A 215 -15.26 3.99 -5.37
CA ASN A 215 -16.17 2.86 -5.22
C ASN A 215 -17.23 3.10 -4.12
N PRO A 216 -18.30 2.29 -4.06
CA PRO A 216 -19.22 2.29 -2.93
C PRO A 216 -18.51 1.97 -1.61
N LYS A 217 -19.06 2.48 -0.49
CA LYS A 217 -18.57 2.16 0.86
C LYS A 217 -18.67 0.65 1.13
N GLY A 218 -17.64 0.08 1.74
CA GLY A 218 -17.60 -1.32 2.17
C GLY A 218 -16.47 -1.57 3.15
N SER A 219 -16.17 -2.82 3.43
CA SER A 219 -15.07 -3.21 4.33
C SER A 219 -13.89 -3.72 3.51
N TYR A 220 -12.89 -2.86 3.30
CA TYR A 220 -11.78 -3.10 2.38
C TYR A 220 -10.44 -2.95 3.09
N ARG A 221 -9.46 -3.74 2.66
CA ARG A 221 -8.05 -3.69 3.10
C ARG A 221 -7.12 -4.23 2.04
N ASP A 222 -5.81 -4.15 2.30
CA ASP A 222 -4.77 -4.75 1.47
C ASP A 222 -4.90 -4.30 0.01
N LEU A 223 -4.99 -3.00 -0.24
CA LEU A 223 -4.96 -2.39 -1.56
C LEU A 223 -3.65 -2.74 -2.26
N ILE A 224 -3.74 -3.42 -3.40
CA ILE A 224 -2.57 -3.69 -4.25
C ILE A 224 -2.92 -3.34 -5.69
N LEU A 225 -1.88 -3.03 -6.46
CA LEU A 225 -1.98 -2.92 -7.90
C LEU A 225 -1.49 -4.20 -8.58
N LEU A 226 -2.34 -4.80 -9.40
CA LEU A 226 -1.97 -5.91 -10.27
C LEU A 226 -1.55 -5.31 -11.61
N SER A 227 -0.25 -5.34 -11.90
CA SER A 227 0.25 -4.93 -13.21
C SER A 227 -0.42 -5.75 -14.30
N GLY A 228 -0.78 -5.11 -15.40
CA GLY A 228 -1.18 -5.82 -16.61
C GLY A 228 0.00 -6.58 -17.21
N GLU A 229 -0.27 -7.70 -17.89
CA GLU A 229 0.71 -8.27 -18.82
C GLU A 229 0.86 -7.34 -20.03
N LYS A 230 1.82 -7.58 -20.93
CA LYS A 230 2.08 -6.71 -22.10
C LYS A 230 0.78 -6.36 -22.85
N GLY A 231 0.37 -5.10 -22.77
CA GLY A 231 -0.82 -4.55 -23.44
C GLY A 231 -2.12 -4.59 -22.62
N GLU A 232 -2.11 -5.11 -21.39
CA GLU A 232 -3.23 -5.02 -20.46
C GLU A 232 -3.08 -3.85 -19.50
N LEU A 233 -4.19 -3.24 -19.13
CA LEU A 233 -4.24 -2.19 -18.10
C LEU A 233 -3.98 -2.78 -16.71
N SER A 234 -3.39 -1.96 -15.84
CA SER A 234 -3.27 -2.30 -14.42
C SER A 234 -4.65 -2.43 -13.78
N ARG A 235 -4.78 -3.32 -12.80
CA ARG A 235 -6.03 -3.60 -12.10
C ARG A 235 -5.85 -3.33 -10.62
N ILE A 236 -6.73 -2.49 -10.09
CA ILE A 236 -6.86 -2.29 -8.65
C ILE A 236 -7.37 -3.60 -8.04
N SER A 237 -6.85 -4.00 -6.89
CA SER A 237 -7.32 -5.18 -6.16
C SER A 237 -7.36 -4.87 -4.67
N VAL A 238 -8.50 -5.10 -4.02
CA VAL A 238 -8.65 -4.98 -2.56
C VAL A 238 -9.24 -6.25 -1.97
N ALA A 239 -8.77 -6.63 -0.79
CA ALA A 239 -9.39 -7.69 -0.01
C ALA A 239 -10.64 -7.16 0.69
N VAL A 240 -11.70 -7.96 0.68
CA VAL A 240 -12.95 -7.69 1.38
C VAL A 240 -12.89 -8.35 2.75
N GLN A 241 -13.18 -7.59 3.81
CA GLN A 241 -13.43 -8.16 5.13
C GLN A 241 -14.89 -8.59 5.20
N GLU A 242 -15.12 -9.89 5.41
CA GLU A 242 -16.44 -10.37 5.81
C GLU A 242 -16.63 -10.01 7.28
N GLU A 243 -17.73 -9.32 7.60
CA GLU A 243 -18.15 -9.16 8.99
C GLU A 243 -18.45 -10.55 9.53
N ILE A 244 -17.72 -10.97 10.57
CA ILE A 244 -18.06 -12.18 11.32
C ILE A 244 -19.33 -11.80 12.10
N GLU A 245 -20.48 -12.32 11.66
CA GLU A 245 -21.75 -12.26 12.40
C GLU A 245 -21.63 -12.93 13.79
#